data_AF-A0AAE0LKI7-F1
#
_entry.id   AF-A0AAE0LKI7-F1
#
_cell.length_a   1.000
_cell.length_b   1.000
_cell.length_c   1.000
_cell.angle_alpha   90.00
_cell.angle_beta   90.00
_cell.angle_gamma   90.00
#
_symmetry.space_group_name_H-M   'P 1'
#
loop_
_entity.id
_entity.type
_entity.pdbx_description
1 polymer ?
#
loop_
_entity_poly.entity_id
_entity_poly.type
_entity_poly.pdbx_seq_one_letter_code
_entity_poly.pdbx_strand_id
1 'polypeptide(L)'
;MGFAHFPMNPSGTFAHRWSGTPRPILTALRRKFPSSKLKSIFYGFGSKRYSSTSAELASTTIMGSLEPNAPSPSTGRRNVLNGTTGLWLCEIISPQGATKATELATATFASGNPIFLEYVFEQLKYAGVAKVEPGVADGVNAVQVSYQPERISFVELLRNYWKHCLPTQADGQFEEKGLDNAPVVWTSSAEEAEVARQQKDQLGQSEIFGVKAPIVVKIVNDTPAFAASGATSTLSALKKSDPKKFKKVMKVRQKYFDQHFGFVQYCKDNVCGYVRFAPKCKGTCEAVFPEYLETNFGQPELDGNIKFTGGTFK
;
A
#
# COMPACT_ATOMS: atom_id res chain seq x y z
N MET A 1 48.34 -10.83 -42.57
CA MET A 1 48.93 -11.85 -43.47
C MET A 1 48.82 -13.21 -42.80
N GLY A 2 48.33 -14.23 -43.53
CA GLY A 2 48.50 -15.64 -43.16
C GLY A 2 47.30 -16.33 -42.52
N PHE A 3 46.38 -16.80 -43.37
CA PHE A 3 45.37 -17.81 -43.06
C PHE A 3 45.99 -19.20 -42.84
N ALA A 4 45.37 -20.02 -42.00
CA ALA A 4 45.29 -21.46 -42.21
C ALA A 4 43.92 -21.97 -41.73
N HIS A 5 43.31 -22.79 -42.58
CA HIS A 5 41.90 -23.21 -42.59
C HIS A 5 41.81 -24.72 -42.25
N PHE A 6 40.81 -25.08 -41.42
CA PHE A 6 39.96 -26.29 -41.45
C PHE A 6 40.59 -27.70 -41.22
N PRO A 7 39.83 -28.73 -40.75
CA PRO A 7 38.41 -28.97 -41.06
C PRO A 7 37.43 -29.39 -39.95
N MET A 8 36.15 -29.19 -40.25
CA MET A 8 34.98 -29.93 -39.72
C MET A 8 34.80 -31.25 -40.48
N ASN A 9 34.38 -32.32 -39.79
CA ASN A 9 33.40 -33.32 -40.28
C ASN A 9 32.87 -34.20 -39.11
N PRO A 10 31.82 -35.03 -39.27
CA PRO A 10 30.61 -34.97 -38.46
C PRO A 10 30.27 -36.36 -37.84
N SER A 11 29.00 -36.53 -37.43
CA SER A 11 28.32 -37.82 -37.18
C SER A 11 28.81 -38.67 -35.99
N GLY A 12 28.00 -38.67 -34.93
CA GLY A 12 28.08 -39.62 -33.83
C GLY A 12 26.75 -39.68 -33.07
N THR A 13 25.82 -40.46 -33.60
CA THR A 13 24.61 -40.92 -32.91
C THR A 13 24.99 -41.77 -31.70
N PHE A 14 24.54 -41.41 -30.50
CA PHE A 14 24.51 -42.32 -29.36
C PHE A 14 23.17 -42.22 -28.64
N ALA A 15 22.34 -43.24 -28.87
CA ALA A 15 21.18 -43.55 -28.08
C ALA A 15 21.63 -44.25 -26.79
N HIS A 16 21.16 -43.81 -25.63
CA HIS A 16 21.13 -44.66 -24.44
C HIS A 16 19.70 -44.86 -23.96
N ARG A 17 19.37 -46.14 -24.01
CA ARG A 17 18.12 -46.83 -23.74
C ARG A 17 17.90 -46.92 -22.22
N TRP A 18 16.69 -46.58 -21.80
CA TRP A 18 16.12 -46.92 -20.50
C TRP A 18 15.87 -48.42 -20.40
N SER A 19 16.29 -49.04 -19.30
CA SER A 19 15.71 -50.29 -18.78
C SER A 19 16.19 -50.57 -17.35
N GLY A 20 15.25 -50.70 -16.41
CA GLY A 20 15.54 -51.15 -15.05
C GLY A 20 14.36 -50.96 -14.10
N THR A 21 13.45 -51.94 -14.11
CA THR A 21 12.23 -52.07 -13.29
C THR A 21 12.49 -52.38 -11.80
N PRO A 22 11.47 -52.22 -10.93
CA PRO A 22 11.63 -52.05 -9.49
C PRO A 22 11.49 -53.37 -8.70
N ARG A 23 11.96 -53.38 -7.45
CA ARG A 23 11.52 -54.35 -6.43
C ARG A 23 11.31 -53.73 -5.04
N PRO A 24 10.40 -54.31 -4.23
CA PRO A 24 9.83 -53.66 -3.04
C PRO A 24 10.19 -54.41 -1.74
N ILE A 25 9.56 -53.98 -0.63
CA ILE A 25 9.04 -54.79 0.49
C ILE A 25 9.73 -54.65 1.88
N LEU A 26 8.86 -54.29 2.85
CA LEU A 26 8.83 -54.50 4.33
C LEU A 26 9.90 -53.83 5.20
N THR A 27 9.72 -53.45 6.47
CA THR A 27 8.60 -53.23 7.42
C THR A 27 9.26 -52.88 8.78
N ALA A 28 8.46 -52.34 9.71
CA ALA A 28 8.67 -52.25 11.18
C ALA A 28 9.52 -51.05 11.67
N LEU A 29 9.19 -50.36 12.78
CA LEU A 29 8.17 -50.57 13.81
C LEU A 29 7.95 -49.27 14.62
N ARG A 30 6.70 -49.12 15.07
CA ARG A 30 6.14 -48.25 16.11
C ARG A 30 7.02 -47.97 17.35
N ARG A 31 6.82 -46.79 17.95
CA ARG A 31 6.37 -46.54 19.35
C ARG A 31 6.08 -45.02 19.54
N LYS A 32 4.82 -44.63 19.74
CA LYS A 32 4.06 -44.43 21.01
C LYS A 32 4.12 -42.98 21.51
N PHE A 33 3.01 -42.25 21.37
CA PHE A 33 2.54 -41.26 22.35
C PHE A 33 1.01 -41.38 22.46
N PRO A 34 0.43 -41.41 23.67
CA PRO A 34 -0.99 -41.66 23.86
C PRO A 34 -1.81 -40.36 23.82
N SER A 35 -2.98 -40.44 23.20
CA SER A 35 -4.08 -39.51 23.31
C SER A 35 -5.16 -40.07 24.26
N SER A 36 -5.69 -39.21 25.13
CA SER A 36 -6.93 -39.40 25.89
C SER A 36 -7.80 -38.18 25.60
N LYS A 37 -8.92 -38.28 24.85
CA LYS A 37 -10.30 -38.59 25.32
C LYS A 37 -10.74 -37.64 26.45
N LEU A 38 -11.90 -36.98 26.46
CA LEU A 38 -13.17 -37.11 25.70
C LEU A 38 -14.16 -36.03 26.23
N LYS A 39 -15.24 -35.82 25.46
CA LYS A 39 -16.62 -35.39 25.82
C LYS A 39 -17.04 -33.91 25.63
N SER A 40 -17.79 -33.76 24.54
CA SER A 40 -19.02 -33.00 24.32
C SER A 40 -19.78 -32.46 25.54
N ILE A 41 -20.27 -31.23 25.42
CA ILE A 41 -21.59 -30.81 25.93
C ILE A 41 -22.31 -30.03 24.80
N PHE A 42 -23.52 -30.51 24.50
CA PHE A 42 -24.55 -29.87 23.69
C PHE A 42 -25.24 -28.75 24.49
N TYR A 43 -25.47 -27.60 23.86
CA TYR A 43 -26.63 -26.68 24.00
C TYR A 43 -26.48 -25.72 22.80
N GLY A 44 -27.40 -25.50 21.87
CA GLY A 44 -28.86 -25.47 21.96
C GLY A 44 -29.32 -24.00 21.88
N PHE A 45 -30.09 -23.65 20.84
CA PHE A 45 -30.77 -22.36 20.58
C PHE A 45 -29.88 -21.18 20.10
N GLY A 46 -30.23 -20.41 19.06
CA GLY A 46 -31.39 -20.42 18.18
C GLY A 46 -31.17 -19.47 17.01
N SER A 47 -31.57 -19.89 15.81
CA SER A 47 -31.59 -19.07 14.61
C SER A 47 -32.79 -18.11 14.65
N LYS A 48 -32.56 -16.80 14.76
CA LYS A 48 -33.56 -15.80 14.39
C LYS A 48 -33.40 -15.48 12.90
N ARG A 49 -34.32 -16.01 12.10
CA ARG A 49 -34.62 -15.51 10.75
C ARG A 49 -35.26 -14.13 10.91
N TYR A 50 -34.64 -13.11 10.33
CA TYR A 50 -35.30 -11.82 10.09
C TYR A 50 -35.75 -11.80 8.63
N SER A 51 -37.06 -11.70 8.44
CA SER A 51 -37.72 -11.37 7.19
C SER A 51 -37.77 -9.85 7.04
N SER A 52 -37.38 -9.34 5.88
CA SER A 52 -37.90 -8.07 5.35
C SER A 52 -37.75 -8.13 3.82
N THR A 53 -38.82 -8.51 3.12
CA THR A 53 -39.66 -7.59 2.33
C THR A 53 -38.88 -6.72 1.35
N SER A 54 -38.88 -7.18 0.11
CA SER A 54 -38.67 -6.36 -1.09
C SER A 54 -39.72 -5.25 -1.14
N ALA A 55 -39.27 -4.03 -1.41
CA ALA A 55 -40.12 -2.95 -1.90
C ALA A 55 -39.52 -2.47 -3.22
N GLU A 56 -40.13 -2.92 -4.32
CA GLU A 56 -40.15 -2.17 -5.57
C GLU A 56 -41.04 -0.94 -5.39
N LEU A 57 -40.68 0.14 -6.08
CA LEU A 57 -41.48 1.26 -6.61
C LEU A 57 -40.45 2.37 -6.89
N ALA A 58 -40.46 3.15 -7.95
CA ALA A 58 -41.12 3.17 -9.23
C ALA A 58 -40.49 4.37 -9.93
N SER A 59 -40.21 4.24 -11.22
CA SER A 59 -39.76 5.35 -12.07
C SER A 59 -40.76 6.51 -12.04
N THR A 60 -40.26 7.75 -12.00
CA THR A 60 -41.01 8.88 -12.53
C THR A 60 -40.05 9.81 -13.28
N THR A 61 -40.19 9.74 -14.59
CA THR A 61 -39.68 10.67 -15.59
C THR A 61 -40.31 12.04 -15.37
N ILE A 62 -39.49 13.11 -15.29
CA ILE A 62 -39.92 14.45 -15.65
C ILE A 62 -38.94 14.98 -16.70
N MET A 63 -39.44 15.15 -17.92
CA MET A 63 -38.81 15.91 -18.98
C MET A 63 -38.97 17.41 -18.68
N GLY A 64 -37.89 18.16 -18.85
CA GLY A 64 -37.88 19.61 -18.85
C GLY A 64 -36.74 20.09 -19.75
N SER A 65 -37.00 20.13 -21.06
CA SER A 65 -36.19 20.84 -22.04
C SER A 65 -36.23 22.35 -21.77
N LEU A 66 -35.10 23.04 -21.90
CA LEU A 66 -34.97 24.40 -22.42
C LEU A 66 -33.45 24.71 -22.58
N GLU A 67 -32.96 24.69 -23.82
CA GLU A 67 -31.68 25.29 -24.26
C GLU A 67 -31.96 26.74 -24.80
N PRO A 68 -30.98 27.46 -25.37
CA PRO A 68 -29.83 28.07 -24.70
C PRO A 68 -29.75 29.59 -25.04
N ASN A 69 -28.87 30.35 -24.40
CA ASN A 69 -28.37 31.60 -25.00
C ASN A 69 -26.98 31.95 -24.49
N ALA A 70 -26.02 31.93 -25.40
CA ALA A 70 -24.68 32.47 -25.25
C ALA A 70 -24.53 33.67 -26.18
N PRO A 71 -23.89 34.78 -25.76
CA PRO A 71 -23.38 35.76 -26.69
C PRO A 71 -21.84 35.76 -26.73
N SER A 72 -21.32 35.56 -27.95
CA SER A 72 -19.96 35.90 -28.35
C SER A 72 -19.82 37.41 -28.61
N PRO A 73 -18.68 38.05 -28.31
CA PRO A 73 -18.34 39.36 -28.86
C PRO A 73 -17.27 39.26 -29.96
N SER A 74 -17.62 39.66 -31.17
CA SER A 74 -16.69 39.91 -32.27
C SER A 74 -16.47 41.42 -32.46
N THR A 75 -15.20 41.82 -32.33
CA THR A 75 -14.47 42.77 -33.19
C THR A 75 -15.13 44.11 -33.57
N GLY A 76 -14.69 45.19 -32.93
CA GLY A 76 -14.90 46.58 -33.36
C GLY A 76 -13.59 47.39 -33.29
N ARG A 77 -13.23 48.02 -34.40
CA ARG A 77 -11.98 48.76 -34.65
C ARG A 77 -11.84 50.07 -33.85
N ARG A 78 -10.57 50.45 -33.68
CA ARG A 78 -10.00 51.68 -33.12
C ARG A 78 -10.49 52.98 -33.78
N ASN A 79 -10.61 54.02 -32.97
CA ASN A 79 -10.32 55.44 -33.25
C ASN A 79 -10.07 56.11 -31.87
N VAL A 80 -8.82 56.39 -31.47
CA VAL A 80 -8.01 57.62 -31.67
C VAL A 80 -8.51 58.84 -30.89
N LEU A 81 -7.72 59.17 -29.86
CA LEU A 81 -7.38 60.47 -29.24
C LEU A 81 -8.49 61.39 -28.72
N ASN A 82 -8.47 61.61 -27.40
CA ASN A 82 -8.13 62.93 -26.84
C ASN A 82 -7.81 62.84 -25.34
N GLY A 83 -6.77 63.56 -24.93
CA GLY A 83 -6.21 63.50 -23.60
C GLY A 83 -7.05 64.24 -22.55
N THR A 84 -6.87 63.81 -21.31
CA THR A 84 -6.86 64.66 -20.13
C THR A 84 -6.17 63.88 -19.03
N THR A 85 -5.18 64.52 -18.40
CA THR A 85 -4.39 64.01 -17.28
C THR A 85 -5.28 63.81 -16.06
N GLY A 86 -5.80 62.60 -15.88
CA GLY A 86 -6.42 62.15 -14.64
C GLY A 86 -5.37 61.43 -13.79
N LEU A 87 -4.97 62.05 -12.68
CA LEU A 87 -4.27 61.38 -11.58
C LEU A 87 -5.18 60.28 -11.04
N TRP A 88 -5.01 59.06 -11.54
CA TRP A 88 -5.60 57.88 -10.94
C TRP A 88 -4.87 57.64 -9.62
N LEU A 89 -5.52 57.98 -8.50
CA LEU A 89 -5.22 57.34 -7.23
C LEU A 89 -5.44 55.84 -7.45
N CYS A 90 -4.35 55.10 -7.63
CA CYS A 90 -4.34 53.68 -7.33
C CYS A 90 -4.67 53.58 -5.83
N GLU A 91 -5.93 53.36 -5.49
CA GLU A 91 -6.24 52.66 -4.26
C GLU A 91 -5.47 51.35 -4.32
N ILE A 92 -4.45 51.27 -3.46
CA ILE A 92 -3.72 50.04 -3.21
C ILE A 92 -4.75 49.10 -2.59
N ILE A 93 -5.43 48.32 -3.44
CA ILE A 93 -6.10 47.10 -2.99
C ILE A 93 -4.96 46.22 -2.50
N SER A 94 -4.71 46.30 -1.20
CA SER A 94 -3.87 45.34 -0.49
C SER A 94 -4.36 43.96 -0.90
N PRO A 95 -3.52 43.09 -1.51
CA PRO A 95 -3.90 41.71 -1.67
C PRO A 95 -3.96 41.11 -0.27
N GLN A 96 -5.14 41.13 0.35
CA GLN A 96 -5.44 40.26 1.47
C GLN A 96 -5.64 38.84 0.92
N GLY A 97 -4.58 38.29 0.33
CA GLY A 97 -4.39 36.85 0.31
C GLY A 97 -4.03 36.44 1.72
N ALA A 98 -5.02 36.37 2.61
CA ALA A 98 -4.85 35.76 3.91
C ALA A 98 -4.42 34.31 3.66
N THR A 99 -3.12 34.05 3.79
CA THR A 99 -2.59 32.69 3.83
C THR A 99 -3.20 32.05 5.07
N LYS A 100 -4.29 31.29 4.90
CA LYS A 100 -4.87 30.49 5.97
C LYS A 100 -3.73 29.61 6.49
N ALA A 101 -3.36 29.78 7.76
CA ALA A 101 -2.34 28.95 8.37
C ALA A 101 -2.82 27.49 8.25
N THR A 102 -2.04 26.66 7.54
CA THR A 102 -2.33 25.24 7.41
C THR A 102 -2.32 24.62 8.80
N GLU A 103 -3.49 24.21 9.27
CA GLU A 103 -3.64 23.46 10.51
C GLU A 103 -3.10 22.04 10.29
N LEU A 104 -2.11 21.66 11.09
CA LEU A 104 -1.53 20.33 11.01
C LEU A 104 -2.38 19.34 11.80
N ALA A 105 -2.79 18.26 11.15
CA ALA A 105 -3.34 17.09 11.84
C ALA A 105 -2.20 16.16 12.27
N THR A 106 -2.51 15.24 13.18
CA THR A 106 -1.55 14.28 13.71
C THR A 106 -2.13 12.86 13.69
N ALA A 107 -1.32 11.88 13.29
CA ALA A 107 -1.64 10.46 13.35
C ALA A 107 -0.48 9.68 13.96
N THR A 108 -0.77 8.62 14.72
CA THR A 108 0.25 7.82 15.40
C THR A 108 0.19 6.37 14.95
N PHE A 109 1.34 5.80 14.59
CA PHE A 109 1.46 4.45 14.04
C PHE A 109 2.59 3.68 14.73
N ALA A 110 2.34 2.43 15.12
CA ALA A 110 3.33 1.49 15.64
C ALA A 110 3.48 0.29 14.70
N SER A 111 4.73 -0.10 14.42
CA SER A 111 5.04 -1.29 13.64
C SER A 111 6.51 -1.73 13.81
N GLY A 112 6.92 -2.00 15.05
CA GLY A 112 8.30 -2.34 15.40
C GLY A 112 9.14 -1.12 15.72
N ASN A 113 10.45 -1.18 15.44
CA ASN A 113 11.37 -0.07 15.67
C ASN A 113 10.92 1.16 14.84
N PRO A 114 10.75 2.33 15.46
CA PRO A 114 10.21 3.51 14.81
C PRO A 114 11.04 3.99 13.61
N ILE A 115 12.34 3.69 13.57
CA ILE A 115 13.26 4.10 12.49
C ILE A 115 12.77 3.70 11.08
N PHE A 116 12.04 2.58 10.99
CA PHE A 116 11.54 2.08 9.72
C PHE A 116 10.32 2.86 9.23
N LEU A 117 9.34 3.11 10.10
CA LEU A 117 8.18 3.92 9.74
C LEU A 117 8.56 5.40 9.58
N GLU A 118 9.52 5.89 10.38
CA GLU A 118 10.09 7.22 10.23
C GLU A 118 10.60 7.42 8.81
N TYR A 119 11.46 6.51 8.32
CA TYR A 119 11.97 6.56 6.95
C TYR A 119 10.86 6.59 5.90
N VAL A 120 9.81 5.76 6.07
CA VAL A 120 8.68 5.68 5.14
C VAL A 120 7.93 7.01 5.07
N PHE A 121 7.51 7.55 6.22
CA PHE A 121 6.73 8.79 6.26
C PHE A 121 7.58 10.02 5.91
N GLU A 122 8.89 10.01 6.17
CA GLU A 122 9.79 11.07 5.71
C GLU A 122 9.84 11.20 4.19
N GLN A 123 9.64 10.12 3.42
CA GLN A 123 9.56 10.20 1.96
C GLN A 123 8.29 10.93 1.48
N LEU A 124 7.27 11.06 2.34
CA LEU A 124 6.00 11.71 2.03
C LEU A 124 6.00 13.20 2.35
N LYS A 125 7.16 13.80 2.69
CA LYS A 125 7.28 15.25 2.95
C LYS A 125 6.78 16.10 1.79
N TYR A 126 7.08 15.70 0.56
CA TYR A 126 6.57 16.39 -0.63
C TYR A 126 5.07 16.22 -0.84
N ALA A 127 4.47 15.14 -0.32
CA ALA A 127 3.03 14.88 -0.44
C ALA A 127 2.21 15.64 0.61
N GLY A 128 2.81 16.06 1.73
CA GLY A 128 2.11 16.82 2.77
C GLY A 128 2.47 16.44 4.20
N VAL A 129 3.35 15.46 4.42
CA VAL A 129 3.88 15.19 5.77
C VAL A 129 4.80 16.34 6.18
N ALA A 130 4.49 17.00 7.30
CA ALA A 130 5.29 18.10 7.81
C ALA A 130 6.41 17.60 8.72
N LYS A 131 6.10 16.67 9.63
CA LYS A 131 7.02 16.17 10.64
C LYS A 131 6.75 14.71 10.96
N VAL A 132 7.80 13.96 11.27
CA VAL A 132 7.72 12.58 11.76
C VAL A 132 8.58 12.50 13.00
N GLU A 133 8.01 12.04 14.11
CA GLU A 133 8.68 11.96 15.39
C GLU A 133 8.67 10.51 15.90
N PRO A 134 9.84 9.86 16.02
CA PRO A 134 9.93 8.55 16.66
C PRO A 134 9.80 8.68 18.18
N GLY A 135 9.08 7.75 18.81
CA GLY A 135 8.85 7.76 20.24
C GLY A 135 8.15 6.50 20.74
N VAL A 136 7.47 6.64 21.88
CA VAL A 136 6.69 5.58 22.52
C VAL A 136 5.26 6.09 22.72
N ALA A 137 4.28 5.33 22.24
CA ALA A 137 2.85 5.57 22.40
C ALA A 137 2.25 4.46 23.27
N ASP A 138 1.69 4.80 24.44
CA ASP A 138 1.07 3.84 25.38
C ASP A 138 1.96 2.61 25.69
N GLY A 139 3.28 2.81 25.78
CA GLY A 139 4.26 1.74 26.02
C GLY A 139 4.71 0.94 24.79
N VAL A 140 4.29 1.34 23.59
CA VAL A 140 4.66 0.71 22.30
C VAL A 140 5.49 1.67 21.45
N ASN A 141 6.56 1.16 20.84
CA ASN A 141 7.40 1.88 19.88
C ASN A 141 6.55 2.35 18.68
N ALA A 142 6.54 3.67 18.47
CA ALA A 142 5.67 4.31 17.50
C ALA A 142 6.32 5.52 16.82
N VAL A 143 5.69 5.98 15.75
CA VAL A 143 5.93 7.29 15.14
C VAL A 143 4.67 8.14 15.24
N GLN A 144 4.85 9.41 15.59
CA GLN A 144 3.82 10.44 15.47
C GLN A 144 4.10 11.23 14.20
N VAL A 145 3.09 11.35 13.34
CA VAL A 145 3.18 11.99 12.02
C VAL A 145 2.29 13.22 12.03
N SER A 146 2.90 14.39 11.90
CA SER A 146 2.16 15.65 11.65
C SER A 146 2.09 15.91 10.16
N TYR A 147 0.89 16.18 9.64
CA TYR A 147 0.64 16.30 8.21
C TYR A 147 -0.40 17.36 7.88
N GLN A 148 -0.42 17.80 6.63
CA GLN A 148 -1.33 18.80 6.07
C GLN A 148 -2.53 18.08 5.42
N PRO A 149 -3.72 18.03 6.07
CA PRO A 149 -4.85 17.25 5.58
C PRO A 149 -5.34 17.66 4.19
N GLU A 150 -5.10 18.90 3.79
CA GLU A 150 -5.43 19.42 2.47
C GLU A 150 -4.49 18.94 1.36
N ARG A 151 -3.35 18.31 1.71
CA ARG A 151 -2.37 17.78 0.76
C ARG A 151 -2.24 16.27 0.81
N ILE A 152 -2.30 15.68 2.01
CA ILE A 152 -2.28 14.23 2.22
C ILE A 152 -3.32 13.87 3.27
N SER A 153 -4.14 12.87 2.96
CA SER A 153 -5.19 12.37 3.85
C SER A 153 -4.68 11.33 4.85
N PHE A 154 -5.39 11.14 5.96
CA PHE A 154 -5.17 10.01 6.87
C PHE A 154 -5.19 8.67 6.12
N VAL A 155 -6.11 8.51 5.17
CA VAL A 155 -6.26 7.30 4.35
C VAL A 155 -4.98 7.01 3.55
N GLU A 156 -4.32 8.03 3.01
CA GLU A 156 -3.04 7.89 2.32
C GLU A 156 -1.89 7.49 3.25
N LEU A 157 -1.83 8.07 4.45
CA LEU A 157 -0.85 7.67 5.46
C LEU A 157 -1.07 6.20 5.86
N LEU A 158 -2.33 5.81 6.08
CA LEU A 158 -2.71 4.47 6.45
C LEU A 158 -2.40 3.44 5.33
N ARG A 159 -2.63 3.79 4.05
CA ARG A 159 -2.18 2.97 2.91
C ARG A 159 -0.68 2.74 2.92
N ASN A 160 0.12 3.77 3.20
CA ASN A 160 1.58 3.60 3.32
C ASN A 160 1.96 2.72 4.52
N TYR A 161 1.28 2.87 5.65
CA TYR A 161 1.46 2.02 6.82
C TYR A 161 1.25 0.54 6.49
N TRP A 162 0.12 0.17 5.84
CA TRP A 162 -0.19 -1.22 5.50
C TRP A 162 0.87 -1.89 4.62
N LYS A 163 1.53 -1.14 3.74
CA LYS A 163 2.60 -1.67 2.87
C LYS A 163 3.91 -1.97 3.61
N HIS A 164 4.11 -1.35 4.77
CA HIS A 164 5.36 -1.41 5.53
C HIS A 164 5.21 -2.04 6.93
N CYS A 165 4.00 -2.48 7.27
CA CYS A 165 3.66 -3.28 8.44
C CYS A 165 3.60 -4.78 8.08
N LEU A 166 3.90 -5.66 9.03
CA LEU A 166 3.61 -7.09 8.98
C LEU A 166 2.32 -7.37 9.79
N PRO A 167 1.13 -7.26 9.16
CA PRO A 167 -0.14 -7.13 9.87
C PRO A 167 -0.65 -8.44 10.49
N THR A 168 0.05 -9.55 10.30
CA THR A 168 -0.31 -10.90 10.77
C THR A 168 0.52 -11.36 11.97
N GLN A 169 1.49 -10.53 12.43
CA GLN A 169 2.34 -10.83 13.59
C GLN A 169 1.94 -9.95 14.78
N ALA A 170 1.51 -10.57 15.88
CA ALA A 170 0.99 -9.87 17.06
C ALA A 170 2.06 -9.58 18.13
N ASP A 171 3.09 -10.43 18.22
CA ASP A 171 4.14 -10.44 19.26
C ASP A 171 5.40 -9.66 18.83
N GLY A 172 5.22 -8.65 17.98
CA GLY A 172 6.27 -7.82 17.42
C GLY A 172 6.08 -7.63 15.92
N GLN A 173 7.14 -7.20 15.23
CA GLN A 173 7.13 -6.92 13.81
C GLN A 173 8.44 -7.36 13.16
N PHE A 174 8.36 -8.14 12.07
CA PHE A 174 9.54 -8.69 11.39
C PHE A 174 10.50 -9.39 12.39
N GLU A 175 11.75 -8.92 12.47
CA GLU A 175 12.78 -9.42 13.38
C GLU A 175 12.66 -8.83 14.80
N GLU A 176 11.88 -7.77 14.98
CA GLU A 176 11.68 -7.08 16.26
C GLU A 176 10.61 -7.82 17.07
N LYS A 177 11.00 -8.40 18.21
CA LYS A 177 10.11 -9.18 19.08
C LYS A 177 9.69 -8.37 20.30
N GLY A 178 8.52 -8.69 20.84
CA GLY A 178 7.98 -8.06 22.05
C GLY A 178 6.73 -7.23 21.78
N LEU A 179 5.90 -7.07 22.82
CA LEU A 179 4.64 -6.32 22.77
C LEU A 179 4.87 -4.81 22.60
N ASP A 180 6.03 -4.32 23.04
CA ASP A 180 6.53 -2.97 22.78
C ASP A 180 6.77 -2.71 21.29
N ASN A 181 6.79 -3.75 20.45
CA ASN A 181 6.94 -3.67 19.01
C ASN A 181 5.67 -4.09 18.25
N ALA A 182 4.53 -4.25 18.94
CA ALA A 182 3.28 -4.69 18.34
C ALA A 182 2.72 -3.65 17.34
N PRO A 183 1.98 -4.09 16.30
CA PRO A 183 1.39 -3.17 15.35
C PRO A 183 0.10 -2.54 15.89
N VAL A 184 0.06 -1.20 15.92
CA VAL A 184 -1.07 -0.43 16.43
C VAL A 184 -1.25 0.83 15.57
N VAL A 185 -2.51 1.21 15.34
CA VAL A 185 -2.89 2.48 14.72
C VAL A 185 -3.77 3.22 15.70
N TRP A 186 -3.36 4.43 16.07
CA TRP A 186 -4.20 5.34 16.85
C TRP A 186 -4.84 6.35 15.90
N THR A 187 -6.12 6.58 16.12
CA THR A 187 -6.99 7.43 15.31
C THR A 187 -7.54 8.54 16.18
N SER A 188 -7.71 9.72 15.59
CA SER A 188 -8.11 10.94 16.28
C SER A 188 -9.62 11.18 16.23
N SER A 189 -10.33 10.49 15.32
CA SER A 189 -11.78 10.60 15.13
C SER A 189 -12.45 9.26 14.88
N ALA A 190 -13.77 9.22 15.10
CA ALA A 190 -14.57 8.04 14.83
C ALA A 190 -14.56 7.65 13.34
N GLU A 191 -14.48 8.65 12.44
CA GLU A 191 -14.39 8.45 11.00
C GLU A 191 -13.05 7.80 10.60
N GLU A 192 -11.93 8.29 11.15
CA GLU A 192 -10.61 7.66 10.94
C GLU A 192 -10.59 6.22 11.46
N ALA A 193 -11.17 5.99 12.64
CA ALA A 193 -11.28 4.66 13.24
C ALA A 193 -12.10 3.71 12.37
N GLU A 194 -13.21 4.19 11.81
CA GLU A 194 -14.07 3.39 10.94
C GLU A 194 -13.37 3.04 9.62
N VAL A 195 -12.74 4.02 8.97
CA VAL A 195 -11.98 3.76 7.74
C VAL A 195 -10.82 2.79 8.01
N ALA A 196 -10.14 2.90 9.15
CA ALA A 196 -9.06 1.98 9.50
C ALA A 196 -9.55 0.54 9.73
N ARG A 197 -10.71 0.36 10.36
CA ARG A 197 -11.35 -0.96 10.50
C ARG A 197 -11.81 -1.51 9.15
N GLN A 198 -12.42 -0.68 8.31
CA GLN A 198 -12.86 -1.08 6.98
C GLN A 198 -11.68 -1.55 6.12
N GLN A 199 -10.57 -0.79 6.08
CA GLN A 199 -9.37 -1.21 5.35
C GLN A 199 -8.77 -2.50 5.92
N LYS A 200 -8.73 -2.62 7.25
CA LYS A 200 -8.29 -3.85 7.93
C LYS A 200 -9.13 -5.06 7.48
N ASP A 201 -10.46 -4.93 7.43
CA ASP A 201 -11.34 -6.01 7.02
C ASP A 201 -11.20 -6.34 5.53
N GLN A 202 -11.11 -5.32 4.67
CA GLN A 202 -10.86 -5.48 3.24
C GLN A 202 -9.54 -6.21 2.96
N LEU A 203 -8.47 -5.85 3.67
CA LEU A 203 -7.17 -6.53 3.56
C LEU A 203 -7.26 -7.98 4.06
N GLY A 204 -7.98 -8.23 5.16
CA GLY A 204 -8.22 -9.58 5.66
C GLY A 204 -8.97 -10.47 4.66
N GLN A 205 -9.97 -9.91 3.98
CA GLN A 205 -10.75 -10.61 2.93
C GLN A 205 -9.94 -10.86 1.65
N SER A 206 -8.96 -10.00 1.36
CA SER A 206 -8.18 -10.10 0.13
C SER A 206 -7.13 -11.21 0.12
N GLU A 207 -6.80 -11.74 1.30
CA GLU A 207 -5.76 -12.76 1.49
C GLU A 207 -4.36 -12.36 0.98
N ILE A 208 -4.10 -11.06 0.73
CA ILE A 208 -2.80 -10.58 0.25
C ILE A 208 -1.65 -10.99 1.17
N PHE A 209 -1.90 -11.06 2.49
CA PHE A 209 -0.92 -11.46 3.52
C PHE A 209 -0.96 -12.95 3.86
N GLY A 210 -1.69 -13.76 3.09
CA GLY A 210 -1.85 -15.21 3.28
C GLY A 210 -3.30 -15.64 3.42
N VAL A 211 -3.58 -16.86 2.96
CA VAL A 211 -4.91 -17.48 3.01
C VAL A 211 -5.37 -17.60 4.46
N LYS A 212 -6.52 -17.00 4.79
CA LYS A 212 -7.09 -16.97 6.15
C LYS A 212 -6.13 -16.43 7.23
N ALA A 213 -5.14 -15.62 6.86
CA ALA A 213 -4.23 -15.01 7.82
C ALA A 213 -4.93 -13.83 8.53
N PRO A 214 -5.10 -13.86 9.87
CA PRO A 214 -5.80 -12.79 10.57
C PRO A 214 -4.96 -11.52 10.60
N ILE A 215 -5.60 -10.37 10.38
CA ILE A 215 -4.96 -9.06 10.59
C ILE A 215 -5.09 -8.68 12.06
N VAL A 216 -3.96 -8.64 12.77
CA VAL A 216 -3.88 -8.45 14.22
C VAL A 216 -3.60 -7.00 14.63
N VAL A 217 -3.43 -6.10 13.66
CA VAL A 217 -3.22 -4.66 13.93
C VAL A 217 -4.36 -4.11 14.78
N LYS A 218 -4.02 -3.53 15.93
CA LYS A 218 -4.98 -2.92 16.85
C LYS A 218 -5.33 -1.52 16.35
N ILE A 219 -6.63 -1.23 16.22
CA ILE A 219 -7.12 0.12 15.90
C ILE A 219 -7.66 0.73 17.20
N VAL A 220 -7.06 1.83 17.64
CA VAL A 220 -7.43 2.55 18.86
C VAL A 220 -8.00 3.91 18.47
N ASN A 221 -9.25 4.19 18.87
CA ASN A 221 -9.88 5.49 18.66
C ASN A 221 -9.66 6.37 19.89
N ASP A 222 -8.41 6.74 20.10
CA ASP A 222 -8.00 7.61 21.19
C ASP A 222 -6.63 8.22 20.88
N THR A 223 -6.35 9.38 21.48
CA THR A 223 -5.03 10.00 21.39
C THR A 223 -4.10 9.32 22.40
N PRO A 224 -3.01 8.67 21.97
CA PRO A 224 -2.11 7.99 22.90
C PRO A 224 -1.34 8.98 23.76
N ALA A 225 -0.90 8.52 24.93
CA ALA A 225 0.18 9.18 25.64
C ALA A 225 1.48 8.97 24.86
N PHE A 226 1.92 10.00 24.14
CA PHE A 226 3.12 9.96 23.30
C PHE A 226 4.32 10.62 23.97
N ALA A 227 5.40 9.86 24.12
CA ALA A 227 6.69 10.34 24.57
C ALA A 227 7.69 10.31 23.40
N ALA A 228 8.02 11.49 22.86
CA ALA A 228 9.03 11.61 21.82
C ALA A 228 10.39 11.14 22.35
N SER A 229 11.10 10.32 21.56
CA SER A 229 12.41 9.77 21.97
C SER A 229 13.51 10.83 21.97
N GLY A 230 13.32 11.95 21.26
CA GLY A 230 14.35 12.97 21.03
C GLY A 230 15.52 12.50 20.16
N ALA A 231 15.56 11.22 19.75
CA ALA A 231 16.64 10.64 18.99
C ALA A 231 16.42 10.85 17.49
N THR A 232 17.32 11.60 16.83
CA THR A 232 17.35 11.79 15.37
C THR A 232 17.95 10.59 14.62
N SER A 233 17.73 9.38 15.12
CA SER A 233 18.32 8.16 14.54
C SER A 233 17.55 7.76 13.28
N THR A 234 17.63 8.58 12.22
CA THR A 234 16.90 8.35 10.98
C THR A 234 17.61 7.34 10.11
N LEU A 235 16.85 6.42 9.51
CA LEU A 235 17.39 5.54 8.46
C LEU A 235 17.90 6.35 7.26
N SER A 236 17.35 7.54 7.04
CA SER A 236 17.79 8.54 6.07
C SER A 236 19.25 8.97 6.26
N ALA A 237 19.70 9.18 7.51
CA ALA A 237 21.09 9.49 7.81
C ALA A 237 21.99 8.26 7.54
N LEU A 238 21.57 7.07 7.98
CA LEU A 238 22.29 5.82 7.71
C LEU A 238 22.44 5.56 6.21
N LYS A 239 21.41 5.85 5.41
CA LYS A 239 21.44 5.71 3.95
C LYS A 239 22.54 6.56 3.31
N LYS A 240 22.79 7.75 3.86
CA LYS A 240 23.84 8.68 3.37
C LYS A 240 25.23 8.27 3.84
N SER A 241 25.37 7.90 5.13
CA SER A 241 26.68 7.61 5.72
C SER A 241 27.19 6.21 5.42
N ASP A 242 26.33 5.19 5.45
CA ASP A 242 26.67 3.79 5.16
C ASP A 242 25.55 3.11 4.35
N PRO A 243 25.55 3.29 3.01
CA PRO A 243 24.56 2.69 2.12
C PRO A 243 24.51 1.15 2.17
N LYS A 244 25.64 0.49 2.48
CA LYS A 244 25.71 -0.97 2.56
C LYS A 244 24.97 -1.47 3.80
N LYS A 245 25.21 -0.83 4.95
CA LYS A 245 24.49 -1.15 6.19
C LYS A 245 23.02 -0.78 6.08
N PHE A 246 22.67 0.36 5.48
CA PHE A 246 21.28 0.71 5.17
C PHE A 246 20.58 -0.41 4.39
N LYS A 247 21.18 -0.86 3.28
CA LYS A 247 20.62 -1.94 2.46
C LYS A 247 20.47 -3.25 3.25
N LYS A 248 21.41 -3.55 4.14
CA LYS A 248 21.34 -4.73 5.00
C LYS A 248 20.19 -4.65 6.00
N VAL A 249 20.05 -3.52 6.69
CA VAL A 249 18.98 -3.26 7.68
C VAL A 249 17.61 -3.27 7.01
N MET A 250 17.47 -2.70 5.81
CA MET A 250 16.21 -2.71 5.07
C MET A 250 15.87 -4.02 4.38
N LYS A 251 16.81 -4.97 4.27
CA LYS A 251 16.67 -6.14 3.40
C LYS A 251 15.40 -6.96 3.70
N VAL A 252 15.08 -7.16 4.97
CA VAL A 252 13.92 -7.98 5.39
C VAL A 252 12.61 -7.30 5.02
N ARG A 253 12.46 -6.03 5.39
CA ARG A 253 11.25 -5.24 5.09
C ARG A 253 11.10 -4.95 3.60
N GLN A 254 12.21 -4.71 2.89
CA GLN A 254 12.20 -4.55 1.44
C GLN A 254 11.77 -5.84 0.74
N LYS A 255 12.28 -7.00 1.16
CA LYS A 255 11.83 -8.29 0.62
C LYS A 255 10.33 -8.49 0.84
N TYR A 256 9.82 -8.18 2.03
CA TYR A 256 8.39 -8.22 2.32
C TYR A 256 7.59 -7.29 1.40
N PHE A 257 7.99 -6.02 1.30
CA PHE A 257 7.35 -5.05 0.42
C PHE A 257 7.33 -5.58 -1.02
N ASP A 258 8.47 -6.03 -1.52
CA ASP A 258 8.57 -6.47 -2.90
C ASP A 258 7.70 -7.71 -3.19
N GLN A 259 7.48 -8.59 -2.19
CA GLN A 259 6.66 -9.80 -2.31
C GLN A 259 5.14 -9.56 -2.30
N HIS A 260 4.70 -8.36 -1.90
CA HIS A 260 3.29 -8.02 -1.74
C HIS A 260 2.89 -6.82 -2.62
N PHE A 261 3.75 -5.81 -2.67
CA PHE A 261 3.51 -4.47 -3.22
C PHE A 261 4.60 -3.99 -4.20
N GLY A 262 5.57 -4.85 -4.48
CA GLY A 262 6.72 -4.54 -5.33
C GLY A 262 6.37 -4.27 -6.78
N PHE A 263 7.38 -3.95 -7.57
CA PHE A 263 7.24 -3.77 -9.00
C PHE A 263 7.46 -5.10 -9.72
N VAL A 264 6.74 -5.28 -10.82
CA VAL A 264 6.95 -6.41 -11.71
C VAL A 264 7.39 -5.87 -13.05
N GLN A 265 8.51 -6.42 -13.56
CA GLN A 265 8.92 -6.23 -14.93
C GLN A 265 8.27 -7.33 -15.77
N TYR A 266 7.56 -6.92 -16.80
CA TYR A 266 6.91 -7.83 -17.72
C TYR A 266 7.35 -7.52 -19.15
N CYS A 267 7.35 -8.53 -20.00
CA CYS A 267 7.52 -8.36 -21.44
C CYS A 267 6.43 -9.09 -22.20
N LYS A 268 5.84 -8.41 -23.18
CA LYS A 268 4.89 -8.94 -24.16
C LYS A 268 5.40 -8.56 -25.55
N ASP A 269 5.50 -9.53 -26.45
CA ASP A 269 5.93 -9.30 -27.84
C ASP A 269 7.24 -8.49 -27.99
N ASN A 270 8.25 -8.81 -27.17
CA ASN A 270 9.56 -8.13 -27.09
C ASN A 270 9.53 -6.67 -26.63
N VAL A 271 8.37 -6.15 -26.20
CA VAL A 271 8.27 -4.86 -25.50
C VAL A 271 8.22 -5.13 -24.00
N CYS A 272 9.18 -4.56 -23.27
CA CYS A 272 9.28 -4.72 -21.82
C CYS A 272 8.92 -3.41 -21.11
N GLY A 273 8.14 -3.52 -20.03
CA GLY A 273 7.75 -2.39 -19.20
C GLY A 273 7.89 -2.69 -17.71
N TYR A 274 7.76 -1.64 -16.90
CA TYR A 274 7.62 -1.75 -15.45
C TYR A 274 6.21 -1.33 -15.08
N VAL A 275 5.55 -2.16 -14.28
CA VAL A 275 4.21 -1.87 -13.76
C VAL A 275 4.32 -1.86 -12.24
N ARG A 276 3.72 -0.84 -11.61
CA ARG A 276 3.42 -0.88 -10.18
C ARG A 276 2.24 -1.84 -10.03
N PHE A 277 2.54 -3.12 -9.91
CA PHE A 277 1.55 -4.16 -9.78
C PHE A 277 1.77 -4.87 -8.46
N ALA A 278 0.76 -4.88 -7.60
CA ALA A 278 0.67 -5.81 -6.48
C ALA A 278 -0.12 -7.03 -6.97
N PRO A 279 0.50 -8.04 -7.63
CA PRO A 279 -0.21 -9.16 -8.28
C PRO A 279 -1.12 -9.97 -7.36
N LYS A 280 -0.82 -9.95 -6.06
CA LYS A 280 -1.59 -10.62 -5.02
C LYS A 280 -2.70 -9.73 -4.45
N CYS A 281 -2.69 -8.44 -4.78
CA CYS A 281 -3.74 -7.49 -4.41
C CYS A 281 -4.86 -7.61 -5.44
N LYS A 282 -5.86 -8.42 -5.14
CA LYS A 282 -7.05 -8.60 -5.97
C LYS A 282 -8.32 -8.37 -5.15
N GLY A 283 -9.40 -7.97 -5.81
CA GLY A 283 -10.71 -7.85 -5.16
C GLY A 283 -10.69 -6.76 -4.08
N THR A 284 -10.97 -7.12 -2.83
CA THR A 284 -11.06 -6.13 -1.74
C THR A 284 -9.74 -5.43 -1.43
N CYS A 285 -8.59 -5.98 -1.83
CA CYS A 285 -7.31 -5.28 -1.67
C CYS A 285 -7.23 -4.03 -2.57
N GLU A 286 -7.81 -4.08 -3.77
CA GLU A 286 -7.77 -2.96 -4.72
C GLU A 286 -8.58 -1.76 -4.22
N ALA A 287 -9.62 -2.01 -3.40
CA ALA A 287 -10.36 -0.96 -2.71
C ALA A 287 -9.49 -0.20 -1.69
N VAL A 288 -8.51 -0.88 -1.09
CA VAL A 288 -7.55 -0.27 -0.16
C VAL A 288 -6.42 0.41 -0.91
N PHE A 289 -6.04 -0.08 -2.10
CA PHE A 289 -4.94 0.46 -2.89
C PHE A 289 -5.37 0.79 -4.33
N PRO A 290 -6.24 1.79 -4.52
CA PRO A 290 -6.78 2.14 -5.84
C PRO A 290 -5.70 2.61 -6.83
N GLU A 291 -4.54 3.06 -6.34
CA GLU A 291 -3.41 3.45 -7.20
C GLU A 291 -2.89 2.29 -8.07
N TYR A 292 -3.11 1.03 -7.66
CA TYR A 292 -2.77 -0.14 -8.46
C TYR A 292 -3.79 -0.42 -9.58
N LEU A 293 -4.97 0.21 -9.54
CA LEU A 293 -5.92 0.20 -10.66
C LEU A 293 -5.58 1.32 -11.66
N GLU A 294 -5.39 2.55 -11.16
CA GLU A 294 -5.21 3.74 -12.00
C GLU A 294 -3.88 3.75 -12.75
N THR A 295 -2.78 3.37 -12.09
CA THR A 295 -1.44 3.40 -12.71
C THR A 295 -1.27 2.35 -13.81
N ASN A 296 -2.19 1.37 -13.87
CA ASN A 296 -2.17 0.28 -14.83
C ASN A 296 -3.17 0.50 -15.98
N PHE A 297 -3.81 1.66 -16.02
CA PHE A 297 -4.71 2.04 -17.10
C PHE A 297 -3.98 2.02 -18.47
N GLY A 298 -4.54 1.27 -19.42
CA GLY A 298 -3.95 1.08 -20.76
C GLY A 298 -2.81 0.05 -20.84
N GLN A 299 -2.45 -0.61 -19.73
CA GLN A 299 -1.61 -1.80 -19.79
C GLN A 299 -2.46 -2.97 -20.31
N PRO A 300 -1.94 -3.82 -21.22
CA PRO A 300 -2.67 -4.99 -21.66
C PRO A 300 -3.00 -5.88 -20.44
N GLU A 301 -4.17 -6.50 -20.45
CA GLU A 301 -4.48 -7.54 -19.46
C GLU A 301 -3.32 -8.53 -19.42
N LEU A 302 -2.94 -8.93 -18.19
CA LEU A 302 -1.81 -9.84 -17.98
C LEU A 302 -2.22 -11.29 -18.28
N ASP A 303 -2.86 -11.49 -19.44
CA ASP A 303 -3.30 -12.77 -19.99
C ASP A 303 -2.44 -13.19 -21.20
N GLY A 304 -2.46 -14.49 -21.52
CA GLY A 304 -1.68 -15.06 -22.62
C GLY A 304 -0.17 -15.21 -22.34
N ASN A 305 0.67 -15.10 -23.39
CA ASN A 305 2.12 -15.35 -23.37
C ASN A 305 2.94 -14.19 -22.75
N ILE A 306 2.55 -13.72 -21.57
CA ILE A 306 3.30 -12.69 -20.86
C ILE A 306 4.39 -13.33 -20.02
N LYS A 307 5.63 -12.90 -20.28
CA LYS A 307 6.79 -13.35 -19.51
C LYS A 307 7.09 -12.31 -18.44
N PHE A 308 7.04 -12.73 -17.18
CA PHE A 308 7.63 -11.97 -16.09
C PHE A 308 9.15 -12.16 -16.15
N THR A 309 9.85 -11.12 -16.58
CA THR A 309 11.29 -11.16 -16.88
C THR A 309 12.14 -10.62 -15.73
N GLY A 310 11.52 -9.97 -14.75
CA GLY A 310 12.19 -9.43 -13.57
C GLY A 310 11.21 -8.96 -12.49
N GLY A 311 11.68 -8.87 -11.25
CA GLY A 311 10.86 -8.56 -10.07
C GLY A 311 10.97 -9.64 -8.99
N THR A 312 10.53 -9.33 -7.78
CA THR A 312 10.69 -10.21 -6.60
C THR A 312 9.61 -11.30 -6.51
N PHE A 313 8.67 -11.31 -7.46
CA PHE A 313 7.65 -12.35 -7.63
C PHE A 313 8.22 -13.48 -8.49
N LYS A 314 8.81 -14.47 -7.82
CA LYS A 314 9.02 -15.82 -8.35
C LYS A 314 8.05 -16.78 -7.68
#